data_AF-A0A645BEY5-F1
#
_entry.id   AF-A0A645BEY5-F1
#
_cell.length_a   1.000
_cell.length_b   1.000
_cell.length_c   1.000
_cell.angle_alpha   90.00
_cell.angle_beta   90.00
_cell.angle_gamma   90.00
#
_symmetry.space_group_name_H-M   'P 1'
#
loop_
_entity.id
_entity.type
_entity.pdbx_description
1 polymer ?
#
loop_
_entity_poly.entity_id
_entity_poly.type
_entity_poly.pdbx_seq_one_letter_code
_entity_poly.pdbx_strand_id
1 'polypeptide(L)' 'MAYPEQQWKEAKSKCRLNDEAIRKAKEMGLNPKSLIKNIPSKQQLWKLSVQEWIEEMWESRQEKARKKQLKKQAEQAGGN' A
#
# COMPACT_ATOMS: atom_id res chain seq x y z
N MET A 1 -4.00 14.49 -7.64
CA MET A 1 -5.48 14.46 -7.67
C MET A 1 -5.97 14.05 -6.29
N ALA A 2 -6.63 14.94 -5.55
CA ALA A 2 -7.31 14.56 -4.31
C ALA A 2 -8.62 13.85 -4.68
N TYR A 3 -8.73 12.57 -4.37
CA TYR A 3 -9.96 11.82 -4.59
C TYR A 3 -10.99 12.15 -3.50
N PRO A 4 -12.28 12.35 -3.84
CA PRO A 4 -13.32 12.61 -2.86
C PRO A 4 -13.38 11.52 -1.78
N GLU A 5 -13.64 11.91 -0.53
CA GLU A 5 -13.83 10.99 0.60
C GLU A 5 -14.87 9.90 0.31
N GLN A 6 -15.92 10.23 -0.45
CA GLN A 6 -16.93 9.24 -0.87
C GLN A 6 -16.33 8.07 -1.65
N GLN A 7 -15.34 8.32 -2.52
CA GLN A 7 -14.69 7.24 -3.28
C GLN A 7 -13.85 6.34 -2.37
N TRP A 8 -13.21 6.93 -1.35
CA TRP A 8 -12.49 6.16 -0.33
C TRP A 8 -13.44 5.33 0.54
N LYS A 9 -14.61 5.86 0.90
CA LYS A 9 -15.65 5.10 1.62
C LYS A 9 -16.19 3.94 0.78
N GLU A 10 -16.42 4.16 -0.53
CA GLU A 10 -16.84 3.10 -1.44
C GLU A 10 -15.77 2.01 -1.57
N ALA A 11 -14.51 2.39 -1.78
CA ALA A 11 -13.39 1.45 -1.83
C ALA A 11 -13.26 0.67 -0.51
N LYS A 12 -13.38 1.34 0.64
CA LYS A 12 -13.35 0.70 1.96
C LYS A 12 -14.42 -0.40 2.08
N SER A 13 -15.65 -0.10 1.69
CA SER A 13 -16.76 -1.06 1.73
C SER A 13 -16.58 -2.22 0.74
N LYS A 14 -16.27 -1.92 -0.53
CA LYS A 14 -16.14 -2.95 -1.59
C LYS A 14 -14.92 -3.85 -1.41
N CYS A 15 -13.80 -3.29 -0.96
CA CYS A 15 -12.54 -4.00 -0.75
C CYS A 15 -12.39 -4.54 0.68
N ARG A 16 -13.38 -4.33 1.56
CA ARG A 16 -13.35 -4.70 2.98
C ARG A 16 -12.08 -4.23 3.69
N LEU A 17 -11.73 -2.95 3.49
CA LEU A 17 -10.49 -2.38 4.03
C LEU A 17 -10.69 -1.76 5.41
N ASN A 18 -9.62 -1.81 6.21
CA ASN A 18 -9.54 -1.17 7.51
C ASN A 18 -9.05 0.28 7.35
N ASP A 19 -9.25 1.14 8.34
CA ASP A 19 -8.74 2.52 8.31
C ASP A 19 -7.22 2.57 8.17
N GLU A 20 -6.51 1.60 8.75
CA GLU A 20 -5.06 1.46 8.60
C GLU A 20 -4.66 1.17 7.15
N ALA A 21 -5.33 0.23 6.48
CA ALA A 21 -5.06 -0.09 5.08
C ALA A 21 -5.35 1.12 4.16
N ILE A 22 -6.40 1.90 4.46
CA ILE A 22 -6.70 3.14 3.73
C ILE A 22 -5.60 4.19 3.95
N ARG A 23 -5.09 4.34 5.18
CA ARG A 23 -3.96 5.24 5.46
C ARG A 23 -2.71 4.82 4.70
N LYS A 24 -2.31 3.54 4.78
CA LYS A 24 -1.16 2.99 4.05
C LYS A 24 -1.32 3.20 2.54
N ALA A 25 -2.51 2.93 2.00
CA ALA A 25 -2.81 3.13 0.58
C ALA A 25 -2.66 4.61 0.16
N LYS A 26 -3.18 5.55 0.96
CA LYS A 26 -3.02 7.00 0.70
C LYS A 26 -1.55 7.41 0.71
N GLU A 27 -0.78 6.92 1.68
CA GLU A 27 0.65 7.24 1.83
C GLU A 27 1.49 6.65 0.69
N MET A 28 1.11 5.49 0.15
CA MET A 28 1.71 4.90 -1.04
C MET A 28 1.30 5.59 -2.36
N GLY A 29 0.37 6.53 -2.32
CA GLY A 29 -0.16 7.21 -3.51
C GLY A 29 -1.16 6.38 -4.31
N LEU A 30 -1.78 5.37 -3.69
CA LEU A 30 -2.83 4.57 -4.31
C LEU A 30 -4.16 5.34 -4.38
N ASN A 31 -5.01 4.90 -5.30
CA ASN A 31 -6.23 5.59 -5.69
C ASN A 31 -7.43 4.70 -5.32
N PRO A 32 -8.54 5.24 -4.80
CA PRO A 32 -9.70 4.41 -4.44
C PRO A 32 -10.26 3.62 -5.64
N LYS A 33 -10.19 4.20 -6.85
CA LYS A 33 -10.57 3.52 -8.10
C LYS A 33 -9.66 2.33 -8.43
N SER A 34 -8.35 2.40 -8.15
CA SER A 34 -7.44 1.28 -8.41
C SER A 34 -7.63 0.14 -7.40
N LEU A 35 -8.04 0.46 -6.16
CA LEU A 35 -8.40 -0.54 -5.15
C LEU A 35 -9.62 -1.35 -5.60
N ILE A 36 -10.68 -0.67 -6.04
CA ILE A 36 -11.91 -1.33 -6.53
C ILE A 36 -11.63 -2.19 -7.77
N LYS A 37 -10.81 -1.70 -8.71
CA LYS A 37 -10.40 -2.48 -9.88
C LYS A 37 -9.53 -3.70 -9.53
N ASN A 38 -8.91 -3.73 -8.35
CA ASN A 38 -8.07 -4.84 -7.93
C ASN A 38 -8.81 -5.94 -7.18
N ILE A 39 -10.11 -5.78 -6.91
CA ILE A 39 -10.93 -6.82 -6.26
C ILE A 39 -10.84 -8.11 -7.11
N PRO A 40 -10.36 -9.23 -6.53
CA PRO A 40 -10.25 -10.48 -7.26
C PRO A 40 -11.64 -11.00 -7.64
N SER A 41 -11.79 -11.46 -8.88
CA SER A 41 -12.99 -12.19 -9.33
C SER A 41 -12.97 -13.63 -8.80
N LYS A 42 -14.13 -14.30 -8.78
CA LYS A 42 -14.23 -15.71 -8.32
C LYS A 42 -13.28 -16.69 -9.02
N GLN A 43 -12.86 -16.38 -10.25
CA GLN A 43 -11.93 -17.18 -11.04
C GLN A 43 -10.45 -16.85 -10.76
N GLN A 44 -10.17 -15.79 -9.99
CA GLN A 44 -8.83 -15.30 -9.66
C GLN A 44 -8.49 -15.61 -8.20
N LEU A 45 -8.67 -16.85 -7.77
CA LEU A 45 -8.37 -17.30 -6.40
C LEU A 45 -6.88 -17.17 -6.03
N TRP A 46 -6.01 -17.15 -7.04
CA TRP A 46 -4.56 -16.93 -6.88
C TRP A 46 -4.21 -15.47 -6.53
N LYS A 47 -5.16 -14.54 -6.64
CA LYS A 47 -4.94 -13.12 -6.36
C LYS A 47 -5.38 -12.83 -4.93
N LEU A 48 -4.46 -12.25 -4.15
CA LEU A 48 -4.71 -11.86 -2.77
C LEU A 48 -5.86 -10.86 -2.65
N SER A 49 -6.45 -10.78 -1.46
CA SER A 49 -7.39 -9.71 -1.16
C SER A 49 -6.71 -8.35 -1.28
N VAL A 50 -7.50 -7.32 -1.57
CA VAL A 50 -6.96 -5.95 -1.71
C VAL A 50 -6.30 -5.48 -0.41
N GLN A 51 -6.76 -5.98 0.75
CA GLN A 51 -6.14 -5.67 2.05
C GLN A 51 -4.74 -6.27 2.16
N GLU A 52 -4.60 -7.59 1.97
CA GLU A 52 -3.31 -8.28 2.04
C GLU A 52 -2.32 -7.69 1.04
N TRP A 53 -2.78 -7.37 -0.17
CA TRP A 53 -1.95 -6.73 -1.18
C TRP A 53 -1.43 -5.34 -0.75
N ILE A 54 -2.25 -4.53 -0.07
CA ILE A 54 -1.80 -3.24 0.49
C ILE A 54 -0.75 -3.47 1.57
N GLU A 55 -0.92 -4.48 2.42
CA GLU A 55 0.01 -4.81 3.51
C GLU A 55 1.36 -5.27 2.95
N GLU A 56 1.39 -6.22 2.01
CA GLU A 56 2.63 -6.66 1.35
C GLU A 56 3.36 -5.50 0.65
N MET A 57 2.61 -4.66 -0.08
CA MET A 57 3.21 -3.53 -0.79
C MET A 57 3.81 -2.52 0.21
N TRP A 58 3.13 -2.30 1.33
CA TRP A 58 3.60 -1.43 2.38
C TRP A 58 4.90 -1.96 3.01
N GLU A 59 4.92 -3.23 3.39
CA GLU A 59 6.11 -3.87 3.96
C GLU A 59 7.30 -3.83 2.99
N SER A 60 7.08 -4.16 1.72
CA SER A 60 8.12 -4.09 0.69
C SER A 60 8.70 -2.68 0.54
N ARG A 61 7.88 -1.63 0.64
CA ARG A 61 8.35 -0.24 0.61
C ARG A 61 9.13 0.12 1.87
N GLN A 62 8.66 -0.28 3.05
CA GLN A 62 9.34 -0.03 4.31
C GLN A 62 10.69 -0.73 4.37
N GLU A 63 10.77 -1.97 3.90
CA GLU A 63 12.02 -2.72 3.86
C GLU A 63 13.05 -2.04 2.94
N LYS A 64 12.62 -1.60 1.74
CA LYS A 64 13.47 -0.84 0.82
C LYS A 64 13.95 0.48 1.42
N ALA A 65 13.06 1.20 2.11
CA ALA A 65 13.41 2.44 2.80
C ALA A 65 14.43 2.19 3.92
N ARG A 66 14.24 1.16 4.74
CA ARG A 66 15.16 0.75 5.81
C ARG A 66 16.52 0.36 5.26
N LYS A 67 16.57 -0.45 4.20
CA LYS A 67 17.82 -0.85 3.52
C LYS A 67 18.57 0.37 2.99
N LYS A 68 17.87 1.34 2.40
CA LYS A 68 18.47 2.59 1.90
C LYS A 68 19.02 3.45 3.04
N GLN A 69 18.30 3.54 4.17
CA GLN A 69 18.78 4.27 5.35
C GLN A 69 20.02 3.62 5.95
N LEU A 70 20.05 2.30 6.09
CA LEU A 70 21.20 1.56 6.61
C LEU A 70 22.44 1.76 5.73
N LYS A 71 22.28 1.68 4.40
CA LYS A 71 23.36 1.95 3.46
C LYS A 71 23.93 3.37 3.64
N LYS A 72 23.05 4.37 3.72
CA LYS A 72 23.44 5.78 3.93
C LYS A 72 24.20 5.98 5.25
N GLN A 73 23.78 5.31 6.34
CA GLN A 73 24.47 5.38 7.63
C GLN A 73 25.85 4.71 7.57
N ALA A 74 25.98 3.55 6.91
CA ALA A 74 27.27 2.89 6.73
C ALA A 74 28.25 3.72 5.89
N GLU A 75 27.76 4.37 4.82
CA GLU A 75 28.55 5.28 3.98
C GLU A 75 29.04 6.52 4.77
N GLN A 76 28.22 7.03 5.70
CA GLN A 76 28.59 8.15 6.57
C GLN A 76 29.56 7.74 7.69
N ALA A 77 29.49 6.50 8.18
CA ALA A 77 30.36 5.99 9.23
C ALA A 77 31.75 5.54 8.73
N GLY A 78 31.87 5.16 7.45
CA GLY A 78 33.16 4.76 6.84
C GLY A 78 33.95 5.90 6.19
N GLY A 79 33.46 7.14 6.28
CA GLY A 79 34.08 8.33 5.69
C GLY A 79 34.84 9.22 6.68
N ASN A 80 35.38 8.64 7.77
CA ASN A 80 36.27 9.32 8.72
C ASN A 80 37.61 8.58 8.80
#